data_AF-A0A8J2F444-F1
#
_entry.id   AF-A0A8J2F444-F1
#
_cell.length_a   1.000
_cell.length_b   1.000
_cell.length_c   1.000
_cell.angle_alpha   90.00
_cell.angle_beta   90.00
_cell.angle_gamma   90.00
#
_symmetry.space_group_name_H-M   'P 1'
#
loop_
_entity.id
_entity.type
_entity.pdbx_description
1 polymer ?
#
loop_
_entity_poly.entity_id
_entity_poly.type
_entity_poly.pdbx_seq_one_letter_code
_entity_poly.pdbx_strand_id
1 'polypeptide(L)' 'LPILKYRRVFLDLLEDNRIILVDGRTGTGKSTQIPLYALQKLRKPRIILTQPKRLGAKTLAESLLKMQNDATRKKM' A
#
# COMPACT_ATOMS: atom_id res chain seq x y z
N LEU A 1 -6.92 -9.86 -3.50
CA LEU A 1 -6.40 -8.92 -4.53
C LEU A 1 -5.17 -9.54 -5.20
N PRO A 2 -4.99 -9.42 -6.53
CA PRO A 2 -3.84 -10.00 -7.24
C PRO A 2 -2.46 -9.56 -6.71
N ILE A 3 -2.34 -8.30 -6.29
CA ILE A 3 -1.09 -7.73 -5.74
C ILE A 3 -0.59 -8.45 -4.47
N LEU A 4 -1.45 -9.19 -3.75
CA LEU A 4 -1.08 -9.91 -2.53
C LEU A 4 0.05 -10.92 -2.76
N LYS A 5 0.09 -11.54 -3.95
CA LYS A 5 1.14 -12.52 -4.33
C LYS A 5 2.52 -11.87 -4.50
N TYR A 6 2.57 -10.56 -4.72
CA TYR A 6 3.79 -9.81 -4.98
C TYR A 6 4.33 -9.09 -3.74
N ARG A 7 3.75 -9.33 -2.56
CA ARG A 7 4.17 -8.65 -1.32
C ARG A 7 5.67 -8.78 -1.06
N ARG A 8 6.21 -9.99 -1.11
CA ARG A 8 7.63 -10.23 -0.83
C ARG A 8 8.53 -9.53 -1.84
N VAL A 9 8.23 -9.72 -3.13
CA VAL A 9 8.94 -9.06 -4.24
C VAL A 9 8.96 -7.54 -4.06
N PHE A 10 7.82 -6.93 -3.72
CA PHE A 10 7.76 -5.48 -3.48
C PHE A 10 8.62 -5.05 -2.29
N LEU A 11 8.61 -5.80 -1.18
CA LEU A 11 9.39 -5.45 0.01
C LEU A 11 10.91 -5.58 -0.23
N ASP A 12 11.33 -6.61 -0.96
CA ASP A 12 12.73 -6.81 -1.33
C ASP A 12 13.18 -5.65 -2.25
N LEU A 13 12.38 -5.31 -3.26
CA LEU A 13 12.65 -4.15 -4.13
C LEU A 13 12.69 -2.83 -3.35
N LEU A 14 11.84 -2.66 -2.33
CA LEU A 14 11.79 -1.45 -1.49
C LEU A 14 13.05 -1.26 -0.64
N GLU A 15 13.72 -2.34 -0.24
CA GLU A 15 14.99 -2.26 0.49
C GLU A 15 16.15 -1.91 -0.45
N ASP A 16 16.16 -2.46 -1.66
CA ASP A 16 17.30 -2.37 -2.57
C ASP A 16 17.26 -1.18 -3.54
N ASN A 17 16.09 -0.57 -3.74
CA ASN A 17 15.88 0.43 -4.80
C ASN A 17 15.32 1.75 -4.27
N ARG A 18 15.86 2.86 -4.79
CA ARG A 18 15.33 4.21 -4.51
C ARG A 18 14.03 4.50 -5.26
N ILE A 19 13.85 3.92 -6.45
CA ILE A 19 12.70 4.15 -7.33
C ILE A 19 12.19 2.79 -7.79
N ILE A 20 10.87 2.58 -7.68
CA ILE A 20 10.20 1.36 -8.13
C ILE A 20 9.03 1.76 -9.01
N LEU A 21 9.02 1.25 -10.24
CA LEU A 21 7.85 1.35 -11.11
C LEU A 21 6.95 0.14 -10.86
N VAL A 22 5.68 0.39 -10.54
CA VAL A 22 4.69 -0.68 -10.36
C VAL A 22 3.61 -0.51 -11.41
N ASP A 23 3.60 -1.42 -12.39
CA ASP A 23 2.55 -1.50 -13.38
C ASP A 23 1.42 -2.47 -12.98
N GLY A 24 0.21 -2.20 -13.47
CA GLY A 24 -0.84 -3.19 -13.54
C GLY A 24 -2.21 -2.57 -13.79
N ARG A 25 -3.20 -3.41 -14.05
CA ARG A 25 -4.57 -2.96 -14.33
C ARG A 25 -5.29 -2.39 -13.10
N THR A 26 -6.35 -1.63 -13.30
CA THR A 26 -7.24 -1.15 -12.23
C THR A 26 -7.84 -2.33 -11.45
N GLY A 27 -8.09 -2.16 -10.16
CA GLY A 27 -8.66 -3.22 -9.31
C GLY A 27 -7.66 -4.28 -8.84
N THR A 28 -6.39 -4.24 -9.27
CA THR A 28 -5.38 -5.21 -8.79
C THR A 28 -4.94 -4.97 -7.34
N GLY A 29 -5.25 -3.81 -6.77
CA GLY A 29 -4.95 -3.44 -5.39
C GLY A 29 -3.69 -2.61 -5.18
N LYS A 30 -3.10 -2.04 -6.25
CA LYS A 30 -1.85 -1.26 -6.15
C LYS A 30 -1.94 -0.10 -5.15
N SER A 31 -2.90 0.81 -5.35
CA SER A 31 -3.04 2.00 -4.51
C SER A 31 -3.44 1.71 -3.06
N THR A 32 -3.94 0.51 -2.76
CA THR A 32 -4.36 0.11 -1.40
C THR A 32 -3.31 -0.73 -0.67
N GLN A 33 -2.74 -1.75 -1.32
CA GLN A 33 -1.90 -2.73 -0.63
C GLN A 33 -0.43 -2.29 -0.50
N ILE A 34 0.12 -1.64 -1.54
CA ILE A 34 1.52 -1.18 -1.53
C ILE A 34 1.81 -0.25 -0.35
N PRO A 35 0.99 0.79 -0.08
CA PRO A 35 1.22 1.67 1.06
C PRO A 35 1.17 0.92 2.38
N LEU A 36 0.26 -0.05 2.53
CA LEU A 36 0.15 -0.86 3.74
C LEU A 36 1.36 -1.78 3.94
N TYR A 37 1.93 -2.33 2.87
CA TYR A 37 3.15 -3.15 2.96
C TYR A 37 4.33 -2.32 3.44
N ALA A 38 4.54 -1.14 2.83
CA ALA A 38 5.58 -0.21 3.26
C ALA A 38 5.37 0.25 4.71
N LEU A 39 4.12 0.57 5.08
CA LEU A 39 3.77 0.98 6.45
C LEU A 39 4.10 -0.11 7.49
N GLN A 40 3.84 -1.38 7.16
CA GLN A 40 4.09 -2.50 8.07
C GLN A 40 5.57 -2.89 8.17
N LYS A 41 6.37 -2.60 7.14
CA LYS A 41 7.78 -3.00 7.07
C LYS A 41 8.72 -1.95 7.67
N LEU A 42 8.44 -0.66 7.45
CA LEU A 42 9.32 0.43 7.89
C LEU A 42 9.12 0.74 9.37
N ARG A 43 10.21 1.06 10.11
CA ARG A 43 10.13 1.38 11.54
C ARG A 43 9.48 2.73 11.87
N LYS A 44 9.71 3.74 11.03
CA LYS A 44 9.16 5.11 11.19
C LYS A 44 8.66 5.66 9.85
N PRO A 45 7.63 5.03 9.25
CA PRO A 45 7.17 5.38 7.93
C PRO A 45 6.55 6.79 7.90
N ARG A 46 6.98 7.61 6.94
CA ARG A 46 6.25 8.79 6.47
C ARG A 46 5.93 8.59 5.01
N ILE A 47 4.69 8.20 4.71
CA ILE A 47 4.26 7.82 3.37
C ILE A 47 3.29 8.88 2.85
N ILE A 48 3.59 9.43 1.67
CA ILE A 48 2.72 10.37 0.96
C ILE A 48 2.11 9.64 -0.23
N LEU A 49 0.79 9.68 -0.35
CA LEU A 49 0.06 9.12 -1.48
C LEU A 49 -0.62 10.24 -2.24
N THR A 50 -0.22 10.44 -3.48
CA THR A 50 -0.86 11.40 -4.38
C THR A 50 -1.98 10.72 -5.17
N GLN A 51 -3.08 11.43 -5.40
CA GLN A 51 -4.15 11.00 -6.29
C GLN A 51 -4.55 12.16 -7.21
N PRO A 52 -4.85 11.90 -8.50
CA PRO A 52 -5.17 12.95 -9.46
C PRO A 52 -6.52 13.63 -9.18
N LYS A 53 -7.41 12.98 -8.42
CA LYS A 53 -8.76 13.49 -8.11
C LYS A 53 -8.97 13.55 -6.60
N ARG A 54 -9.57 14.64 -6.11
CA ARG A 54 -9.90 14.86 -4.69
C ARG A 54 -10.76 13.73 -4.10
N LEU A 55 -11.79 13.29 -4.82
CA LEU A 55 -12.64 12.18 -4.38
C LEU A 55 -11.83 10.88 -4.24
N GLY A 56 -10.92 10.61 -5.19
CA GLY A 56 -10.03 9.45 -5.14
C GLY A 56 -9.11 9.46 -3.91
N ALA A 57 -8.55 10.62 -3.56
CA ALA A 57 -7.77 10.78 -2.33
C ALA A 57 -8.58 10.47 -1.08
N LYS A 58 -9.79 11.04 -0.96
CA LYS A 58 -10.66 10.86 0.21
C LYS A 58 -11.08 9.38 0.38
N THR A 59 -11.63 8.78 -0.67
CA THR A 59 -12.08 7.38 -0.64
C THR A 59 -10.93 6.41 -0.39
N LEU A 60 -9.74 6.69 -0.95
CA LEU A 60 -8.57 5.86 -0.69
C LEU A 60 -8.14 5.93 0.78
N ALA A 61 -8.11 7.12 1.38
CA ALA A 61 -7.75 7.30 2.78
C ALA A 61 -8.71 6.53 3.72
N GLU A 62 -10.03 6.63 3.48
CA GLU A 62 -11.05 5.90 4.24
C GLU A 62 -10.87 4.37 4.10
N SER A 63 -10.60 3.90 2.88
CA SER A 63 -10.36 2.48 2.61
C SER A 63 -9.11 1.95 3.32
N LEU A 64 -8.03 2.72 3.28
CA LEU A 64 -6.76 2.37 3.92
C LEU A 64 -6.90 2.30 5.45
N LEU A 65 -7.61 3.26 6.05
CA LEU A 65 -7.88 3.27 7.49
C LEU A 65 -8.62 1.99 7.92
N LYS A 66 -9.67 1.61 7.18
CA LYS A 66 -10.41 0.37 7.46
C LYS A 66 -9.51 -0.86 7.35
N MET A 67 -8.76 -0.99 6.26
CA MET A 67 -7.85 -2.14 6.06
C MET A 67 -6.74 -2.22 7.10
N GLN A 68 -6.20 -1.08 7.55
CA GLN A 68 -5.19 -1.04 8.59
C GLN A 68 -5.76 -1.52 9.92
N ASN A 69 -6.94 -1.05 10.31
CA ASN A 69 -7.59 -1.45 11.55
C ASN A 69 -7.87 -2.96 11.56
N ASP A 70 -8.34 -3.52 10.43
CA ASP A 70 -8.58 -4.96 10.29
C ASP A 70 -7.27 -5.78 10.42
N ALA A 71 -6.17 -5.26 9.89
CA ALA A 71 -4.85 -5.90 10.00
C ALA A 71 -4.30 -5.85 11.43
N THR A 72 -4.54 -4.76 12.16
CA THR A 72 -4.14 -4.61 13.57
C THR A 72 -4.95 -5.55 14.46
N ARG A 73 -6.26 -5.68 14.24
CA ARG A 73 -7.13 -6.59 15.01
C ARG A 73 -6.76 -8.06 14.85
N LYS A 74 -6.26 -8.48 13.68
CA LYS A 74 -5.82 -9.87 13.43
C LYS A 74 -4.48 -10.24 14.07
N LYS A 75 -3.74 -9.26 14.62
CA LYS A 75 -2.46 -9.49 15.32
C LYS A 75 -2.61 -9.57 16.84
N MET A 76 -3.79 -9.21 17.37
CA MET A 76 -4.20 -9.48 18.76
C MET A 76 -4.85 -10.86 18.83
#